data_AF-A0AAN1PSV3-F1
#
_entry.id   AF-A0AAN1PSV3-F1
#
_cell.length_a   1.000
_cell.length_b   1.000
_cell.length_c   1.000
_cell.angle_alpha   90.00
_cell.angle_beta   90.00
_cell.angle_gamma   90.00
#
_symmetry.space_group_name_H-M   'P 1'
#
loop_
_entity.id
_entity.type
_entity.pdbx_description
1 polymer ?
#
loop_
_entity_poly.entity_id
_entity_poly.type
_entity_poly.pdbx_seq_one_letter_code
_entity_poly.pdbx_strand_id
1 'polypeptide(L)'
;MSECVMAYNSYLLLTPPGYDCTYTILTPSELETLRDQAFDIQPLGSVTIDPEIYATVSGYLLLSLLAGHILGRIVKTLGRG
;
A
#
# COMPACT_ATOMS: atom_id res chain seq x y z
N MET A 1 30.22 -20.45 12.21
CA MET A 1 28.78 -20.75 12.03
C MET A 1 28.20 -19.53 11.34
N SER A 2 27.76 -19.67 10.09
CA SER A 2 27.17 -18.58 9.32
C SER A 2 25.73 -18.41 9.76
N GLU A 3 25.39 -17.26 10.34
CA GLU A 3 24.01 -16.89 10.63
C GLU A 3 23.39 -16.30 9.37
N CYS A 4 22.15 -16.70 9.10
CA CYS A 4 21.47 -16.34 7.87
C CYS A 4 20.48 -15.25 8.20
N VAL A 5 20.52 -14.22 7.36
CA VAL A 5 19.70 -13.04 7.52
C VAL A 5 18.68 -13.06 6.39
N MET A 6 17.40 -13.07 6.76
CA MET A 6 16.29 -12.97 5.82
C MET A 6 15.71 -11.57 5.89
N ALA A 7 15.47 -10.96 4.74
CA ALA A 7 14.78 -9.68 4.65
C ALA A 7 13.28 -9.92 4.44
N TYR A 8 12.45 -9.49 5.40
CA TYR A 8 10.99 -9.56 5.32
C TYR A 8 10.39 -8.20 5.69
N ASN A 9 9.59 -7.63 4.79
CA ASN A 9 8.85 -6.39 5.02
C ASN A 9 9.70 -5.26 5.66
N SER A 10 10.90 -5.04 5.10
CA SER A 10 11.88 -4.03 5.55
C SER A 10 12.63 -4.35 6.87
N TYR A 11 12.43 -5.52 7.47
CA TYR A 11 13.16 -5.98 8.64
C TYR A 11 14.16 -7.09 8.28
N LEU A 12 15.30 -7.07 8.97
CA LEU A 12 16.30 -8.15 8.92
C LEU A 12 16.02 -9.11 10.08
N LEU A 13 15.61 -10.33 9.75
CA LEU A 13 15.33 -11.39 10.71
C LEU A 13 16.51 -12.37 10.72
N LEU A 14 17.00 -12.69 11.91
CA LEU A 14 17.91 -13.83 12.10
C LEU A 14 17.07 -15.10 12.10
N THR A 15 17.52 -16.10 11.36
CA THR A 15 16.87 -17.40 11.30
C THR A 15 16.75 -18.01 12.71
N PRO A 16 15.56 -18.49 13.14
CA PRO A 16 15.39 -19.13 14.44
C PRO A 16 16.27 -20.39 14.60
N PRO A 17 16.63 -20.78 15.83
CA PRO A 17 17.42 -21.99 16.06
C PRO A 17 16.61 -23.23 15.61
N GLY A 18 17.18 -24.03 14.70
CA GLY A 18 16.55 -25.24 14.15
C GLY A 18 16.27 -25.22 12.64
N TYR A 19 16.61 -24.13 11.95
CA TYR A 19 16.53 -24.05 10.48
C TYR A 19 17.93 -24.02 9.87
N ASP A 20 18.23 -25.01 9.02
CA ASP A 20 19.47 -25.05 8.25
C ASP A 20 19.35 -24.16 7.01
N CYS A 21 20.11 -23.08 6.97
CA CYS A 21 20.15 -22.25 5.77
C CYS A 21 21.07 -22.89 4.75
N THR A 22 20.45 -23.59 3.83
CA THR A 22 21.15 -24.17 2.69
C THR A 22 21.09 -23.19 1.53
N TYR A 23 22.26 -22.82 1.01
CA TYR A 23 22.34 -22.07 -0.25
C TYR A 23 22.08 -23.04 -1.41
N THR A 24 20.99 -22.83 -2.14
CA THR A 24 20.71 -23.55 -3.40
C THR A 24 20.97 -22.61 -4.57
N ILE A 25 21.78 -23.07 -5.53
CA ILE A 25 21.98 -22.38 -6.80
C ILE A 25 20.75 -22.66 -7.66
N LEU A 26 20.03 -21.60 -8.03
CA LEU A 26 18.87 -21.68 -8.91
C LEU A 26 19.29 -21.47 -10.35
N THR A 27 18.67 -22.22 -11.26
CA THR A 27 18.72 -21.90 -12.69
C THR A 27 17.86 -20.65 -12.99
N PRO A 28 18.12 -19.94 -14.10
CA PRO A 28 17.35 -18.74 -14.44
C PRO A 28 15.83 -18.99 -14.52
N SER A 29 15.40 -20.15 -15.02
CA SER A 29 13.99 -20.54 -15.11
C SER A 29 13.34 -20.78 -13.74
N GLU A 30 14.09 -21.34 -12.80
CA GLU A 30 13.60 -21.57 -11.43
C GLU A 30 13.49 -20.24 -10.67
N LEU A 31 14.41 -19.32 -10.90
CA LEU A 31 14.36 -17.97 -10.34
C LEU A 31 13.11 -17.21 -10.82
N GLU A 32 12.81 -17.26 -12.12
CA GLU A 32 11.60 -16.63 -12.68
C GLU A 32 10.33 -17.24 -12.08
N THR A 33 10.29 -18.57 -11.95
CA THR A 33 9.15 -19.28 -11.35
C THR A 33 8.96 -18.89 -9.88
N LEU A 34 10.05 -18.83 -9.10
CA LEU A 34 9.99 -18.42 -7.69
C LEU A 34 9.66 -16.94 -7.53
N ARG A 35 10.11 -16.07 -8.45
CA ARG A 35 9.71 -14.65 -8.47
C ARG A 35 8.22 -14.52 -8.71
N ASP A 36 7.69 -15.22 -9.69
CA ASP A 36 6.27 -15.14 -10.06
C ASP A 36 5.38 -15.75 -8.98
N GLN A 37 5.83 -16.85 -8.35
CA GLN A 37 5.18 -17.41 -7.17
C GLN A 37 5.28 -16.48 -5.95
N ALA A 38 6.44 -15.87 -5.68
CA ALA A 38 6.60 -14.92 -4.58
C ALA A 38 5.72 -13.68 -4.75
N PHE A 39 5.49 -13.25 -5.99
CA PHE A 39 4.56 -12.18 -6.35
C PHE A 39 3.08 -12.60 -6.15
N ASP A 40 2.76 -13.89 -6.29
CA ASP A 40 1.43 -14.45 -5.99
C ASP A 40 1.16 -14.51 -4.46
N ILE A 41 2.17 -14.83 -3.64
CA ILE A 41 1.99 -14.91 -2.16
C ILE A 41 1.98 -13.52 -1.49
N GLN A 42 2.61 -12.52 -2.10
CA GLN A 42 2.58 -11.13 -1.65
C GLN A 42 2.51 -10.22 -2.86
N PRO A 43 1.31 -9.99 -3.44
CA PRO A 43 1.11 -8.86 -4.32
C PRO A 43 1.59 -7.64 -3.54
N LEU A 44 2.58 -6.92 -4.10
CA LEU A 44 3.04 -5.62 -3.61
C LEU A 44 1.79 -4.73 -3.45
N GLY A 45 1.25 -4.72 -2.23
CA GLY A 45 -0.01 -4.11 -1.81
C GLY A 45 -1.03 -3.88 -2.92
N SER A 46 -1.93 -4.84 -3.16
CA SER A 46 -3.23 -4.47 -3.72
C SER A 46 -3.88 -3.51 -2.74
N VAL A 47 -3.73 -2.20 -2.98
CA VAL A 47 -4.42 -1.14 -2.25
C VAL A 47 -5.89 -1.26 -2.63
N THR A 48 -6.58 -2.14 -1.93
CA THR A 48 -8.02 -2.28 -2.02
C THR A 48 -8.61 -1.12 -1.25
N ILE A 49 -9.04 -0.09 -1.97
CA ILE A 49 -9.76 1.03 -1.35
C ILE A 49 -11.13 0.51 -0.94
N ASP A 50 -11.41 0.59 0.36
CA ASP A 50 -12.72 0.26 0.89
C ASP A 50 -13.79 1.17 0.25
N PRO A 51 -14.82 0.60 -0.40
CA PRO A 51 -15.79 1.36 -1.17
C PRO A 51 -16.66 2.26 -0.27
N GLU A 52 -16.86 1.91 1.00
CA GLU A 52 -17.64 2.70 1.96
C GLU A 52 -16.84 3.94 2.40
N ILE A 53 -15.55 3.78 2.69
CA ILE A 53 -14.65 4.89 3.01
C ILE A 53 -14.52 5.83 1.81
N TYR A 54 -14.35 5.29 0.60
CA TYR A 54 -14.27 6.09 -0.62
C TYR A 54 -15.53 6.94 -0.84
N ALA A 55 -16.72 6.33 -0.72
CA ALA A 55 -17.99 7.02 -0.88
C ALA A 55 -18.18 8.13 0.18
N THR A 56 -17.82 7.84 1.42
CA THR A 56 -17.95 8.79 2.53
C THR A 56 -17.03 10.00 2.33
N VAL A 57 -15.73 9.77 2.09
CA VAL A 57 -14.75 10.85 1.92
C VAL A 57 -15.05 11.69 0.68
N SER A 58 -15.36 11.05 -0.44
CA SER A 58 -15.72 11.79 -1.66
C SER A 58 -17.01 12.61 -1.47
N GLY A 59 -18.00 12.08 -0.75
CA GLY A 59 -19.21 12.80 -0.39
C GLY A 59 -18.93 14.06 0.43
N TYR A 60 -18.10 13.96 1.49
CA TYR A 60 -17.71 15.12 2.30
C TYR A 60 -16.90 16.15 1.51
N LEU A 61 -16.03 15.72 0.60
CA LEU A 61 -15.27 16.63 -0.26
C LEU A 61 -16.19 17.41 -1.21
N LEU A 62 -17.15 16.74 -1.84
CA LEU A 62 -18.14 17.39 -2.71
C LEU A 62 -19.03 18.35 -1.94
N LEU A 63 -19.49 17.98 -0.74
CA LEU A 63 -20.29 18.84 0.11
C LEU A 63 -19.49 20.07 0.57
N SER A 64 -18.22 19.89 0.93
CA SER A 64 -17.32 20.99 1.30
C SER A 64 -17.10 21.95 0.13
N LEU A 65 -16.95 21.44 -1.09
CA LEU A 65 -16.81 22.24 -2.29
C LEU A 65 -18.08 23.04 -2.60
N LEU A 66 -19.25 22.42 -2.50
CA LEU A 66 -20.54 23.09 -2.69
C LEU A 66 -20.79 24.15 -1.62
N ALA A 67 -20.54 23.84 -0.35
CA ALA A 67 -20.69 24.77 0.76
C ALA A 67 -19.76 25.98 0.58
N GLY A 68 -18.48 25.76 0.25
CA GLY A 68 -17.53 26.83 -0.04
C GLY A 68 -17.94 27.67 -1.26
N HIS A 69 -18.46 27.05 -2.31
CA HIS A 69 -18.94 27.76 -3.50
C HIS A 69 -20.13 28.68 -3.17
N ILE A 70 -21.13 28.16 -2.44
CA ILE A 70 -22.33 28.90 -2.06
C ILE A 70 -21.97 30.02 -1.09
N LEU A 71 -21.18 29.74 -0.05
CA LEU A 71 -20.72 30.74 0.90
C LEU A 71 -19.91 31.85 0.21
N GLY A 72 -19.04 31.49 -0.74
CA GLY A 72 -18.30 32.45 -1.55
C GLY A 72 -19.21 33.36 -2.38
N ARG A 73 -20.33 32.84 -2.92
CA ARG A 73 -21.33 33.65 -3.63
C ARG A 73 -22.07 34.60 -2.69
N ILE A 74 -22.46 34.14 -1.51
CA ILE A 74 -23.16 34.94 -0.50
C ILE A 74 -22.27 36.11 -0.04
N VAL A 75 -21.03 35.83 0.35
CA VAL A 75 -20.06 36.86 0.75
C VAL A 75 -19.84 37.87 -0.37
N LYS A 76 -19.71 37.39 -1.62
CA LYS A 76 -19.56 38.27 -2.80
C LYS A 76 -20.77 39.16 -3.06
N THR A 77 -21.98 38.71 -2.75
CA THR A 77 -23.20 39.53 -2.87
C THR A 77 -23.35 40.54 -1.73
N LEU A 78 -22.92 40.21 -0.52
CA LEU A 78 -22.94 41.12 0.62
C LEU A 78 -21.89 42.23 0.54
N GLY A 79 -20.71 41.95 -0.04
CA GLY A 79 -19.64 42.94 -0.22
C GLY A 79 -19.83 43.93 -1.38
N ARG A 80 -21.01 43.97 -2.01
CA ARG A 80 -21.35 44.93 -3.10
C ARG A 80 -22.37 45.99 -2.67
N GLY A 81 -22.58 46.17 -1.37
CA GLY A 81 -23.29 47.31 -0.78
C GLY A 81 -22.37 48.48 -0.50
#